data_AF-A0AAU6KJ92-F1
#
_entry.id   AF-A0AAU6KJ92-F1
#
_cell.length_a   1.000
_cell.length_b   1.000
_cell.length_c   1.000
_cell.angle_alpha   90.00
_cell.angle_beta   90.00
_cell.angle_gamma   90.00
#
_symmetry.space_group_name_H-M   'P 1'
#
loop_
_entity.id
_entity.type
_entity.pdbx_description
1 polymer ?
#
loop_
_entity_poly.entity_id
_entity_poly.type
_entity_poly.pdbx_seq_one_letter_code
_entity_poly.pdbx_strand_id
1 'polypeptide(L)'
;MSSSFARFSINQMTVKQLSMPELVESCLELAIPGVGLWREPVQSYGLDATAKLVRDVGLVVTTLCRGGFLTAIDPGERARALDDNRAAVDEAATLGTDTLVLVSGGLPAGSKDLYGARERIADALGELGPYAAERGVRLAIEPLHPMYAADRCVVSTLAQALDLAERFPAEQVGVTVDTYHIWWDDTAPAQIARAGAGGRIHTFQLADWTTPLPEGVLNGRGQIGDGSIDMREWRRYVEAAGYSGPIEVELFNDGLWARDGREVLAETAARFVEHAA
;
A
#
# COMPACT_ATOMS: atom_id res chain seq x y z
N MET A 1 12.00 -1.36 -27.16
CA MET A 1 10.55 -1.53 -26.89
C MET A 1 10.15 -0.32 -26.06
N SER A 2 9.23 0.49 -26.54
CA SER A 2 8.74 1.66 -25.78
C SER A 2 8.23 1.16 -24.43
N SER A 3 8.79 1.66 -23.33
CA SER A 3 8.66 1.07 -22.01
C SER A 3 7.37 1.52 -21.29
N SER A 4 6.20 1.35 -21.92
CA SER A 4 4.95 1.93 -21.41
C SER A 4 4.60 1.46 -19.98
N PHE A 5 5.05 0.27 -19.57
CA PHE A 5 4.81 -0.29 -18.24
C PHE A 5 6.04 -0.29 -17.32
N ALA A 6 7.14 0.39 -17.65
CA ALA A 6 8.43 0.24 -16.95
C ALA A 6 8.36 0.34 -15.41
N ARG A 7 7.44 1.16 -14.90
CA ARG A 7 7.23 1.37 -13.46
C ARG A 7 5.86 0.88 -13.00
N PHE A 8 5.03 0.30 -13.87
CA PHE A 8 3.68 -0.10 -13.49
C PHE A 8 3.71 -1.30 -12.55
N SER A 9 2.95 -1.22 -11.47
CA SER A 9 2.61 -2.35 -10.62
C SER A 9 1.10 -2.41 -10.45
N ILE A 10 0.54 -3.61 -10.40
CA ILE A 10 -0.86 -3.82 -10.04
C ILE A 10 -0.94 -4.30 -8.60
N ASN A 11 -1.75 -3.66 -7.76
CA ASN A 11 -2.11 -4.25 -6.49
C ASN A 11 -3.17 -5.33 -6.72
N GLN A 12 -2.97 -6.53 -6.15
CA GLN A 12 -3.84 -7.69 -6.32
C GLN A 12 -5.32 -7.39 -6.00
N MET A 13 -5.60 -6.45 -5.08
CA MET A 13 -6.98 -6.10 -4.75
C MET A 13 -7.72 -5.42 -5.90
N THR A 14 -7.03 -4.82 -6.87
CA THR A 14 -7.64 -4.27 -8.10
C THR A 14 -8.35 -5.34 -8.92
N VAL A 15 -7.84 -6.57 -8.89
CA VAL A 15 -8.35 -7.73 -9.65
C VAL A 15 -8.51 -8.94 -8.75
N LYS A 16 -9.07 -8.74 -7.54
CA LYS A 16 -9.16 -9.77 -6.49
C LYS A 16 -9.89 -11.05 -6.89
N GLN A 17 -10.67 -11.00 -7.97
CA GLN A 17 -11.40 -12.15 -8.52
C GLN A 17 -10.47 -13.14 -9.24
N LEU A 18 -9.25 -12.74 -9.62
CA LEU A 18 -8.25 -13.64 -10.17
C LEU A 18 -7.63 -14.49 -9.06
N SER A 19 -7.52 -15.79 -9.28
CA SER A 19 -6.69 -16.66 -8.44
C SER A 19 -5.20 -16.26 -8.56
N MET A 20 -4.37 -16.68 -7.60
CA MET A 20 -2.93 -16.37 -7.63
C MET A 20 -2.25 -16.80 -8.94
N PRO A 21 -2.49 -18.02 -9.49
CA PRO A 21 -1.95 -18.41 -10.80
C PRO A 21 -2.46 -17.54 -11.95
N GLU A 22 -3.76 -17.23 -11.99
CA GLU A 22 -4.35 -16.40 -13.06
C GLU A 22 -3.81 -14.97 -13.02
N LEU A 23 -3.61 -14.39 -11.83
CA LEU A 23 -2.98 -13.07 -11.67
C LEU A 23 -1.57 -13.05 -12.26
N VAL A 24 -0.73 -14.03 -11.89
CA VAL A 24 0.65 -14.11 -12.37
C VAL A 24 0.71 -14.36 -13.88
N GLU A 25 -0.11 -15.28 -14.40
CA GLU A 25 -0.22 -15.54 -15.84
C GLU A 25 -0.65 -14.28 -16.61
N SER A 26 -1.67 -13.57 -16.11
CA SER A 26 -2.18 -12.36 -16.77
C SER A 26 -1.16 -11.21 -16.74
N CYS A 27 -0.39 -11.06 -15.65
CA CYS A 27 0.70 -10.09 -15.60
C CYS A 27 1.79 -10.41 -16.63
N LEU A 28 2.14 -11.69 -16.79
CA LEU A 28 3.13 -12.13 -17.77
C LEU A 28 2.66 -11.90 -19.22
N GLU A 29 1.42 -12.26 -19.53
CA GLU A 29 0.80 -12.05 -20.85
C GLU A 29 0.80 -10.57 -21.26
N LEU A 30 0.56 -9.68 -20.29
CA LEU A 30 0.51 -8.23 -20.50
C LEU A 30 1.87 -7.54 -20.33
N ALA A 31 2.94 -8.29 -20.03
CA ALA A 31 4.27 -7.76 -19.71
C ALA A 31 4.26 -6.70 -18.58
N ILE A 32 3.39 -6.90 -17.58
CA ILE A 32 3.34 -6.10 -16.36
C ILE A 32 4.50 -6.53 -15.45
N PRO A 33 5.40 -5.61 -15.04
CA PRO A 33 6.63 -6.00 -14.36
C PRO A 33 6.46 -6.18 -12.85
N GLY A 34 5.43 -5.58 -12.24
CA GLY A 34 5.27 -5.53 -10.78
C GLY A 34 3.87 -5.92 -10.30
N VAL A 35 3.81 -6.50 -9.11
CA VAL A 35 2.57 -6.79 -8.39
C VAL A 35 2.69 -6.47 -6.90
N GLY A 36 1.72 -5.75 -6.34
CA GLY A 36 1.51 -5.64 -4.89
C GLY A 36 0.62 -6.79 -4.43
N LEU A 37 1.08 -7.61 -3.49
CA LEU A 37 0.34 -8.79 -3.04
C LEU A 37 -0.38 -8.55 -1.72
N TRP A 38 -1.41 -9.35 -1.44
CA TRP A 38 -2.13 -9.31 -0.18
C TRP A 38 -1.93 -10.58 0.66
N ARG A 39 -1.72 -10.42 1.96
CA ARG A 39 -1.44 -11.52 2.89
C ARG A 39 -2.50 -12.62 2.84
N GLU A 40 -3.78 -12.27 2.82
CA GLU A 40 -4.87 -13.25 2.84
C GLU A 40 -4.90 -14.15 1.57
N PRO A 41 -4.87 -13.62 0.34
CA PRO A 41 -4.68 -14.43 -0.87
C PRO A 41 -3.37 -15.24 -0.88
N VAL A 42 -2.26 -14.66 -0.41
CA VAL A 42 -0.96 -15.35 -0.32
C VAL A 42 -1.05 -16.55 0.63
N GLN A 43 -1.61 -16.36 1.82
CA GLN A 43 -1.77 -17.42 2.81
C GLN A 43 -2.74 -18.51 2.31
N SER A 44 -3.81 -18.12 1.62
CA SER A 44 -4.80 -19.04 1.04
C SER A 44 -4.21 -19.93 -0.06
N TYR A 45 -3.36 -19.38 -0.93
CA TYR A 45 -2.65 -20.16 -1.96
C TYR A 45 -1.44 -20.92 -1.39
N GLY A 46 -0.78 -20.34 -0.38
CA GLY A 46 0.45 -20.80 0.24
C GLY A 46 1.61 -19.84 -0.01
N LEU A 47 2.32 -19.44 1.05
CA LEU A 47 3.42 -18.48 0.97
C LEU A 47 4.56 -18.95 0.05
N ASP A 48 5.12 -20.13 0.31
CA ASP A 48 6.23 -20.69 -0.49
C ASP A 48 5.82 -20.96 -1.94
N ALA A 49 4.57 -21.40 -2.15
CA ALA A 49 4.01 -21.62 -3.47
C ALA A 49 3.89 -20.31 -4.25
N THR A 50 3.37 -19.25 -3.61
CA THR A 50 3.29 -17.91 -4.20
C THR A 50 4.69 -17.39 -4.54
N ALA A 51 5.62 -17.47 -3.58
CA ALA A 51 6.97 -16.97 -3.74
C ALA A 51 7.71 -17.69 -4.88
N LYS A 52 7.52 -19.01 -5.02
CA LYS A 52 8.03 -19.77 -6.16
C LYS A 52 7.39 -19.32 -7.47
N LEU A 53 6.07 -19.20 -7.51
CA LEU A 53 5.31 -18.86 -8.71
C LEU A 53 5.76 -17.52 -9.30
N VAL A 54 5.88 -16.46 -8.49
CA VAL A 54 6.31 -15.14 -8.97
C VAL A 54 7.78 -15.13 -9.39
N ARG A 55 8.67 -15.83 -8.66
CA ARG A 55 10.10 -15.92 -9.00
C ARG A 55 10.35 -16.68 -10.29
N ASP A 56 9.64 -17.78 -10.52
CA ASP A 56 9.83 -18.63 -11.71
C ASP A 56 9.58 -17.85 -13.02
N VAL A 57 8.72 -16.83 -13.00
CA VAL A 57 8.40 -15.99 -14.16
C VAL A 57 9.06 -14.60 -14.11
N GLY A 58 9.80 -14.29 -13.04
CA GLY A 58 10.47 -13.00 -12.86
C GLY A 58 9.53 -11.82 -12.58
N LEU A 59 8.33 -12.06 -12.04
CA LEU A 59 7.40 -11.00 -11.65
C LEU A 59 7.85 -10.40 -10.31
N VAL A 60 8.05 -9.08 -10.26
CA VAL A 60 8.52 -8.39 -9.06
C VAL A 60 7.37 -8.19 -8.08
N VAL A 61 7.52 -8.64 -6.83
CA VAL A 61 6.59 -8.28 -5.75
C VAL A 61 6.97 -6.90 -5.22
N THR A 62 6.17 -5.88 -5.53
CA THR A 62 6.49 -4.48 -5.21
C THR A 62 6.21 -4.14 -3.76
N THR A 63 5.13 -4.68 -3.20
CA THR A 63 4.73 -4.49 -1.82
C THR A 63 4.02 -5.74 -1.30
N LEU A 64 3.96 -5.89 0.03
CA LEU A 64 3.00 -6.76 0.70
C LEU A 64 2.02 -5.92 1.52
N CYS A 65 0.73 -6.16 1.31
CA CYS A 65 -0.38 -5.58 2.04
C CYS A 65 -1.04 -6.64 2.94
N ARG A 66 -1.05 -6.50 4.25
CA ARG A 66 -0.48 -5.41 5.05
C ARG A 66 -0.18 -5.91 6.46
N GLY A 67 0.74 -5.22 7.13
CA GLY A 67 0.82 -5.22 8.59
C GLY A 67 -0.09 -4.15 9.19
N GLY A 68 0.19 -3.76 10.43
CA GLY A 68 -0.48 -2.71 11.17
C GLY A 68 -1.40 -3.23 12.28
N PHE A 69 -2.55 -2.58 12.49
CA PHE A 69 -3.48 -2.84 13.59
C PHE A 69 -2.82 -2.79 15.00
N LEU A 70 -2.00 -1.77 15.25
CA LEU A 70 -1.08 -1.63 16.38
C LEU A 70 -1.64 -0.79 17.54
N THR A 71 -2.93 -0.49 17.55
CA THR A 71 -3.54 0.48 18.47
C THR A 71 -4.11 -0.12 19.75
N ALA A 72 -4.08 -1.45 19.93
CA ALA A 72 -4.69 -2.15 21.06
C ALA A 72 -4.18 -1.66 22.43
N ILE A 73 -5.05 -1.67 23.44
CA ILE A 73 -4.70 -1.29 24.83
C ILE A 73 -4.35 -2.53 25.65
N ASP A 74 -5.11 -3.62 25.47
CA ASP A 74 -4.88 -4.87 26.18
C ASP A 74 -3.49 -5.45 25.84
N PRO A 75 -2.66 -5.80 26.84
CA PRO A 75 -1.33 -6.33 26.58
C PRO A 75 -1.30 -7.61 25.72
N GLY A 76 -2.32 -8.48 25.86
CA GLY A 76 -2.43 -9.70 25.07
C GLY A 76 -2.81 -9.44 23.61
N GLU A 77 -3.71 -8.48 23.36
CA GLU A 77 -3.99 -7.97 22.01
C GLU A 77 -2.77 -7.32 21.38
N ARG A 78 -2.01 -6.50 22.15
CA ARG A 78 -0.77 -5.88 21.66
C ARG A 78 0.27 -6.92 21.27
N ALA A 79 0.49 -7.93 22.11
CA ALA A 79 1.44 -9.01 21.81
C ALA A 79 1.04 -9.76 20.54
N ARG A 80 -0.25 -10.09 20.37
CA ARG A 80 -0.77 -10.74 19.15
C ARG A 80 -0.60 -9.87 17.90
N ALA A 81 -0.84 -8.56 18.00
CA ALA A 81 -0.62 -7.64 16.89
C ALA A 81 0.85 -7.59 16.49
N LEU A 82 1.77 -7.55 17.46
CA LEU A 82 3.21 -7.59 17.20
C LEU A 82 3.64 -8.91 16.54
N ASP A 83 3.14 -10.05 17.02
CA ASP A 83 3.45 -11.36 16.43
C ASP A 83 2.92 -11.50 15.00
N ASP A 84 1.70 -11.01 14.73
CA ASP A 84 1.16 -10.98 13.37
C ASP A 84 1.98 -10.08 12.43
N ASN A 85 2.49 -8.95 12.93
CA ASN A 85 3.35 -8.07 12.14
C ASN A 85 4.75 -8.68 11.90
N ARG A 86 5.31 -9.42 12.86
CA ARG A 86 6.55 -10.20 12.63
C ARG A 86 6.33 -11.25 11.54
N ALA A 87 5.20 -11.95 11.57
CA ALA A 87 4.84 -12.89 10.51
C ALA A 87 4.67 -12.17 9.16
N ALA A 88 4.03 -11.00 9.12
CA ALA A 88 3.91 -10.21 7.89
C ALA A 88 5.27 -9.77 7.31
N VAL A 89 6.24 -9.45 8.17
CA VAL A 89 7.62 -9.17 7.76
C VAL A 89 8.30 -10.42 7.18
N ASP A 90 8.16 -11.58 7.83
CA ASP A 90 8.71 -12.84 7.34
C ASP A 90 8.08 -13.26 6.01
N GLU A 91 6.77 -13.03 5.84
CA GLU A 91 6.05 -13.22 4.58
C GLU A 91 6.60 -12.30 3.47
N ALA A 92 6.80 -11.01 3.75
CA ALA A 92 7.37 -10.04 2.81
C ALA A 92 8.77 -10.48 2.34
N ALA A 93 9.64 -10.85 3.27
CA ALA A 93 10.97 -11.35 2.96
C ALA A 93 10.94 -12.63 2.12
N THR A 94 10.03 -13.56 2.42
CA THR A 94 9.88 -14.82 1.68
C THR A 94 9.40 -14.59 0.24
N LEU A 95 8.49 -13.63 0.04
CA LEU A 95 8.01 -13.18 -1.27
C LEU A 95 9.07 -12.38 -2.04
N GLY A 96 10.13 -11.94 -1.38
CA GLY A 96 11.21 -11.16 -1.99
C GLY A 96 10.90 -9.68 -2.17
N THR A 97 9.92 -9.14 -1.43
CA THR A 97 9.67 -7.70 -1.37
C THR A 97 10.35 -7.09 -0.15
N ASP A 98 10.84 -5.86 -0.31
CA ASP A 98 11.49 -5.10 0.76
C ASP A 98 10.54 -4.12 1.45
N THR A 99 9.23 -4.14 1.13
CA THR A 99 8.28 -3.14 1.60
C THR A 99 6.99 -3.79 2.11
N LEU A 100 6.74 -3.62 3.41
CA LEU A 100 5.48 -3.99 4.07
C LEU A 100 4.65 -2.72 4.32
N VAL A 101 3.48 -2.64 3.70
CA VAL A 101 2.53 -1.54 3.93
C VAL A 101 1.83 -1.74 5.27
N LEU A 102 1.63 -0.67 6.03
CA LEU A 102 1.00 -0.69 7.36
C LEU A 102 -0.30 0.11 7.39
N VAL A 103 -1.42 -0.59 7.58
CA VAL A 103 -2.69 0.02 7.98
C VAL A 103 -2.73 0.05 9.50
N SER A 104 -2.36 1.18 10.11
CA SER A 104 -1.89 1.20 11.50
C SER A 104 -2.91 0.85 12.58
N GLY A 105 -4.22 0.82 12.28
CA GLY A 105 -5.30 0.47 13.21
C GLY A 105 -6.17 1.66 13.63
N GLY A 106 -7.46 1.39 13.86
CA GLY A 106 -8.44 2.37 14.35
C GLY A 106 -8.37 2.60 15.86
N LEU A 107 -9.40 3.23 16.43
CA LEU A 107 -9.51 3.38 17.88
C LEU A 107 -9.89 2.03 18.54
N PRO A 108 -9.24 1.65 19.65
CA PRO A 108 -9.70 0.53 20.47
C PRO A 108 -11.14 0.73 20.93
N ALA A 109 -11.87 -0.38 21.11
CA ALA A 109 -13.26 -0.34 21.54
C ALA A 109 -13.45 0.52 22.81
N GLY A 110 -14.35 1.51 22.73
CA GLY A 110 -14.65 2.43 23.82
C GLY A 110 -13.63 3.55 24.05
N SER A 111 -12.49 3.54 23.36
CA SER A 111 -11.50 4.61 23.44
C SER A 111 -11.89 5.82 22.58
N LYS A 112 -11.50 7.01 23.03
CA LYS A 112 -11.58 8.28 22.27
C LYS A 112 -10.21 8.93 22.13
N ASP A 113 -9.16 8.24 22.56
CA ASP A 113 -7.80 8.77 22.67
C ASP A 113 -7.02 8.51 21.38
N LEU A 114 -7.18 9.41 20.41
CA LEU A 114 -6.44 9.38 19.15
C LEU A 114 -4.93 9.55 19.36
N TYR A 115 -4.54 10.38 20.32
CA TYR A 115 -3.13 10.62 20.63
C TYR A 115 -2.48 9.34 21.14
N GLY A 116 -3.04 8.72 22.18
CA GLY A 116 -2.50 7.48 22.71
C GLY A 116 -2.55 6.32 21.71
N ALA A 117 -3.55 6.28 20.81
CA ALA A 117 -3.55 5.30 19.72
C ALA A 117 -2.35 5.47 18.76
N ARG A 118 -1.98 6.71 18.43
CA ARG A 118 -0.79 7.01 17.62
C ARG A 118 0.51 6.73 18.35
N GLU A 119 0.59 7.02 19.65
CA GLU A 119 1.78 6.68 20.43
C GLU A 119 1.97 5.17 20.55
N ARG A 120 0.91 4.36 20.64
CA ARG A 120 1.03 2.89 20.60
C ARG A 120 1.54 2.37 19.26
N ILE A 121 1.22 3.05 18.16
CA ILE A 121 1.83 2.76 16.85
C ILE A 121 3.34 3.05 16.91
N ALA A 122 3.76 4.17 17.49
CA ALA A 122 5.18 4.48 17.67
C ALA A 122 5.90 3.43 18.54
N ASP A 123 5.32 3.03 19.67
CA ASP A 123 5.89 1.97 20.52
C ASP A 123 6.11 0.68 19.74
N ALA A 124 5.10 0.25 18.98
CA ALA A 124 5.18 -0.96 18.17
C ALA A 124 6.21 -0.86 17.03
N LEU A 125 6.33 0.30 16.38
CA LEU A 125 7.38 0.54 15.39
C LEU A 125 8.79 0.46 15.99
N GLY A 126 8.96 0.86 17.26
CA GLY A 126 10.21 0.70 17.99
C GLY A 126 10.63 -0.77 18.17
N GLU A 127 9.68 -1.70 18.21
CA GLU A 127 9.94 -3.14 18.25
C GLU A 127 10.08 -3.76 16.85
N LEU A 128 9.23 -3.35 15.92
CA LEU A 128 9.13 -3.96 14.59
C LEU A 128 10.20 -3.45 13.62
N GLY A 129 10.62 -2.19 13.73
CA GLY A 129 11.60 -1.57 12.83
C GLY A 129 12.93 -2.34 12.76
N PRO A 130 13.58 -2.62 13.91
CA PRO A 130 14.79 -3.44 13.92
C PRO A 130 14.57 -4.87 13.38
N TYR A 131 13.46 -5.51 13.76
CA TYR A 131 13.13 -6.87 13.29
C TYR A 131 12.96 -6.94 11.77
N ALA A 132 12.31 -5.94 11.19
CA ALA A 132 12.11 -5.81 9.76
C ALA A 132 13.43 -5.57 9.02
N ALA A 133 14.28 -4.68 9.54
CA ALA A 133 15.58 -4.38 8.95
C ALA A 133 16.51 -5.60 8.88
N GLU A 134 16.51 -6.46 9.91
CA GLU A 134 17.28 -7.73 9.89
C GLU A 134 16.88 -8.66 8.73
N ARG A 135 15.66 -8.49 8.19
CA ARG A 135 15.10 -9.27 7.08
C ARG A 135 15.09 -8.51 5.76
N GLY A 136 15.70 -7.31 5.72
CA GLY A 136 15.71 -6.45 4.54
C GLY A 136 14.34 -5.89 4.19
N VAL A 137 13.42 -5.80 5.15
CA VAL A 137 12.07 -5.26 4.96
C VAL A 137 11.96 -3.89 5.63
N ARG A 138 11.32 -2.96 4.92
CA ARG A 138 11.00 -1.61 5.33
C ARG A 138 9.52 -1.52 5.65
N LEU A 139 9.18 -0.75 6.68
CA LEU A 139 7.81 -0.53 7.14
C LEU A 139 7.30 0.79 6.57
N ALA A 140 6.29 0.73 5.71
CA ALA A 140 5.68 1.91 5.09
C ALA A 140 4.36 2.24 5.79
N ILE A 141 4.35 3.31 6.60
CA ILE A 141 3.13 3.81 7.23
C ILE A 141 2.22 4.38 6.14
N GLU A 142 1.04 3.80 5.99
CA GLU A 142 0.04 4.32 5.07
C GLU A 142 -0.94 5.23 5.83
N PRO A 143 -0.87 6.56 5.62
CA PRO A 143 -1.95 7.42 6.07
C PRO A 143 -3.20 7.09 5.26
N LEU A 144 -4.31 6.83 5.95
CA LEU A 144 -5.59 6.50 5.31
C LEU A 144 -6.53 7.71 5.33
N HIS A 145 -7.44 7.78 4.36
CA HIS A 145 -8.44 8.84 4.29
C HIS A 145 -9.15 9.06 5.65
N PRO A 146 -9.39 10.31 6.12
CA PRO A 146 -9.94 10.58 7.45
C PRO A 146 -11.25 9.87 7.80
N MET A 147 -12.03 9.46 6.80
CA MET A 147 -13.24 8.64 6.99
C MET A 147 -12.98 7.28 7.65
N TYR A 148 -11.73 6.81 7.65
CA TYR A 148 -11.29 5.56 8.26
C TYR A 148 -10.69 5.72 9.67
N ALA A 149 -10.63 6.95 10.19
CA ALA A 149 -9.92 7.26 11.43
C ALA A 149 -10.42 6.50 12.65
N ALA A 150 -11.73 6.18 12.68
CA ALA A 150 -12.36 5.55 13.82
C ALA A 150 -12.06 4.05 13.92
N ASP A 151 -11.98 3.34 12.79
CA ASP A 151 -12.09 1.88 12.77
C ASP A 151 -10.98 1.17 11.98
N ARG A 152 -10.20 1.86 11.14
CA ARG A 152 -9.09 1.24 10.39
C ARG A 152 -7.74 1.89 10.58
N CYS A 153 -7.64 3.21 10.65
CA CYS A 153 -6.33 3.85 10.77
C CYS A 153 -6.43 5.27 11.36
N VAL A 154 -5.92 5.44 12.57
CA VAL A 154 -5.88 6.75 13.26
C VAL A 154 -4.86 7.74 12.66
N VAL A 155 -4.03 7.32 11.70
CA VAL A 155 -3.07 8.15 10.96
C VAL A 155 -3.71 8.54 9.64
N SER A 156 -4.02 9.83 9.45
CA SER A 156 -4.88 10.26 8.33
C SER A 156 -4.28 11.28 7.38
N THR A 157 -3.07 11.76 7.65
CA THR A 157 -2.35 12.70 6.77
C THR A 157 -0.92 12.26 6.63
N LEU A 158 -0.28 12.65 5.52
CA LEU A 158 1.14 12.37 5.30
C LEU A 158 2.01 13.04 6.38
N ALA A 159 1.60 14.21 6.88
CA ALA A 159 2.27 14.87 8.00
C ALA A 159 2.28 13.98 9.26
N GLN A 160 1.13 13.42 9.65
CA GLN A 160 1.04 12.53 10.82
C GLN A 160 1.87 11.25 10.65
N ALA A 161 1.88 10.67 9.44
CA ALA A 161 2.70 9.50 9.13
C ALA A 161 4.20 9.83 9.25
N LEU A 162 4.63 10.98 8.73
CA LEU A 162 6.02 11.44 8.83
C LEU A 162 6.44 11.75 10.27
N ASP A 163 5.59 12.39 11.07
CA ASP A 163 5.88 12.69 12.49
C ASP A 163 6.08 11.41 13.32
N LEU A 164 5.49 10.28 12.91
CA LEU A 164 5.76 8.97 13.49
C LEU A 164 7.04 8.35 12.90
N ALA A 165 7.17 8.31 11.56
CA ALA A 165 8.29 7.68 10.88
C ALA A 165 9.64 8.32 11.23
N GLU A 166 9.70 9.64 11.38
CA GLU A 166 10.93 10.40 11.67
C GLU A 166 11.54 10.10 13.04
N ARG A 167 10.83 9.39 13.92
CA ARG A 167 11.37 8.88 15.19
C ARG A 167 12.32 7.68 15.00
N PHE A 168 12.35 7.10 13.80
CA PHE A 168 13.12 5.90 13.45
C PHE A 168 14.01 6.14 12.23
N PRO A 169 15.04 5.29 11.99
CA PRO A 169 15.87 5.39 10.80
C PRO A 169 15.05 5.29 9.49
N ALA A 170 15.44 6.04 8.47
CA ALA A 170 14.69 6.16 7.21
C ALA A 170 14.66 4.84 6.42
N GLU A 171 15.68 4.01 6.59
CA GLU A 171 15.77 2.66 6.05
C GLU A 171 14.87 1.65 6.78
N GLN A 172 14.32 1.99 7.95
CA GLN A 172 13.41 1.11 8.70
C GLN A 172 11.96 1.51 8.51
N VAL A 173 11.66 2.82 8.69
CA VAL A 173 10.28 3.32 8.70
C VAL A 173 10.15 4.51 7.76
N GLY A 174 9.24 4.37 6.81
CA GLY A 174 8.89 5.39 5.85
C GLY A 174 7.38 5.49 5.70
N VAL A 175 6.95 6.00 4.56
CA VAL A 175 5.54 6.28 4.27
C VAL A 175 5.13 5.73 2.92
N THR A 176 3.87 5.32 2.84
CA THR A 176 3.15 5.11 1.59
C THR A 176 2.51 6.42 1.15
N VAL A 177 2.67 6.78 -0.12
CA VAL A 177 1.94 7.88 -0.75
C VAL A 177 0.81 7.24 -1.57
N ASP A 178 -0.40 7.13 -1.01
CA ASP A 178 -1.58 6.68 -1.76
C ASP A 178 -2.49 7.88 -2.05
N THR A 179 -2.64 8.20 -3.34
CA THR A 179 -3.50 9.30 -3.81
C THR A 179 -4.94 9.24 -3.29
N TYR A 180 -5.56 8.07 -3.15
CA TYR A 180 -6.93 7.97 -2.64
C TYR A 180 -7.06 8.55 -1.24
N HIS A 181 -6.00 8.41 -0.45
CA HIS A 181 -6.00 8.78 0.96
C HIS A 181 -5.63 10.24 1.22
N ILE A 182 -4.86 10.86 0.31
CA ILE A 182 -4.25 12.17 0.58
C ILE A 182 -4.57 13.24 -0.48
N TRP A 183 -5.30 12.93 -1.55
CA TRP A 183 -5.54 13.90 -2.63
C TRP A 183 -6.25 15.19 -2.19
N TRP A 184 -7.03 15.11 -1.12
CA TRP A 184 -7.82 16.21 -0.55
C TRP A 184 -6.99 17.16 0.33
N ASP A 185 -5.80 16.75 0.76
CA ASP A 185 -4.94 17.48 1.69
C ASP A 185 -4.05 18.47 0.93
N ASP A 186 -4.32 19.76 1.07
CA ASP A 186 -3.58 20.85 0.42
C ASP A 186 -2.12 20.95 0.89
N THR A 187 -1.78 20.34 2.03
CA THR A 187 -0.41 20.29 2.55
C THR A 187 0.38 19.06 2.06
N ALA A 188 -0.29 18.05 1.49
CA ALA A 188 0.35 16.80 1.08
C ALA A 188 1.52 16.98 0.11
N PRO A 189 1.49 17.86 -0.91
CA PRO A 189 2.65 18.10 -1.77
C PRO A 189 3.91 18.53 -1.02
N ALA A 190 3.77 19.40 0.00
CA ALA A 190 4.89 19.81 0.85
C ALA A 190 5.39 18.65 1.73
N GLN A 191 4.48 17.79 2.20
CA GLN A 191 4.85 16.59 2.96
C GLN A 191 5.53 15.52 2.08
N ILE A 192 5.17 15.39 0.80
CA ILE A 192 5.90 14.54 -0.15
C ILE A 192 7.34 15.03 -0.31
N ALA A 193 7.55 16.35 -0.46
CA ALA A 193 8.89 16.92 -0.53
C ALA A 193 9.70 16.66 0.76
N ARG A 194 9.07 16.78 1.94
CA ARG A 194 9.67 16.41 3.24
C ARG A 194 10.05 14.93 3.28
N ALA A 195 9.16 14.04 2.87
CA ALA A 195 9.40 12.60 2.82
C ALA A 195 10.59 12.26 1.92
N GLY A 196 10.66 12.89 0.73
CA GLY A 196 11.77 12.74 -0.21
C GLY A 196 13.11 13.20 0.34
N ALA A 197 13.15 14.39 0.95
CA ALA A 197 14.36 14.91 1.58
C ALA A 197 14.91 14.00 2.69
N GLY A 198 14.03 13.24 3.36
CA GLY A 198 14.40 12.24 4.35
C GLY A 198 14.65 10.83 3.80
N GLY A 199 14.45 10.58 2.49
CA GLY A 199 14.54 9.24 1.90
C GLY A 199 13.44 8.27 2.38
N ARG A 200 12.24 8.79 2.70
CA ARG A 200 11.17 8.05 3.39
C ARG A 200 9.98 7.66 2.52
N ILE A 201 9.96 8.00 1.22
CA ILE A 201 8.92 7.49 0.32
C ILE A 201 9.25 6.04 -0.01
N HIS A 202 8.60 5.09 0.67
CA HIS A 202 8.88 3.66 0.50
C HIS A 202 8.04 3.06 -0.62
N THR A 203 6.81 3.52 -0.80
CA THR A 203 5.94 3.13 -1.93
C THR A 203 5.00 4.25 -2.35
N PHE A 204 4.54 4.22 -3.61
CA PHE A 204 3.60 5.14 -4.21
C PHE A 204 2.47 4.38 -4.89
N GLN A 205 1.24 4.69 -4.48
CA GLN A 205 0.02 4.06 -4.94
C GLN A 205 -0.93 5.06 -5.60
N LEU A 206 -1.59 4.61 -6.66
CA LEU A 206 -2.58 5.35 -7.42
C LEU A 206 -3.96 4.71 -7.29
N ALA A 207 -4.95 5.56 -6.99
CA ALA A 207 -6.35 5.29 -7.24
C ALA A 207 -7.04 6.63 -7.50
N ASP A 208 -8.22 6.58 -8.11
CA ASP A 208 -8.97 7.79 -8.42
C ASP A 208 -10.12 8.03 -7.45
N TRP A 209 -10.55 9.30 -7.36
CA TRP A 209 -11.71 9.72 -6.59
C TRP A 209 -12.87 10.11 -7.50
N THR A 210 -13.91 9.28 -7.50
CA THR A 210 -15.16 9.51 -8.23
C THR A 210 -16.25 10.04 -7.32
N THR A 211 -17.19 10.83 -7.86
CA THR A 211 -18.32 11.38 -7.09
C THR A 211 -19.62 11.24 -7.88
N PRO A 212 -20.66 10.59 -7.31
CA PRO A 212 -20.70 9.95 -5.99
C PRO A 212 -19.74 8.74 -5.90
N LEU A 213 -19.35 8.35 -4.68
CA LEU A 213 -18.57 7.13 -4.46
C LEU A 213 -19.37 5.90 -4.94
N PRO A 214 -18.76 4.96 -5.69
CA PRO A 214 -19.42 3.78 -6.21
C PRO A 214 -20.08 2.90 -5.15
N GLU A 215 -19.35 2.59 -4.06
CA GLU A 215 -19.86 1.76 -2.97
C GLU A 215 -19.17 2.10 -1.63
N GLY A 216 -19.78 3.02 -0.90
CA GLY A 216 -19.33 3.43 0.44
C GLY A 216 -17.87 3.91 0.46
N VAL A 217 -17.26 3.89 1.65
CA VAL A 217 -15.89 4.39 1.84
C VAL A 217 -14.86 3.37 1.36
N LEU A 218 -15.07 2.08 1.65
CA LEU A 218 -14.07 1.03 1.39
C LEU A 218 -13.96 0.67 -0.09
N ASN A 219 -15.06 0.37 -0.76
CA ASN A 219 -15.10 -0.05 -2.16
C ASN A 219 -15.43 1.12 -3.09
N GLY A 220 -15.09 2.33 -2.66
CA GLY A 220 -15.41 3.59 -3.33
C GLY A 220 -14.33 4.10 -4.30
N ARG A 221 -13.26 3.34 -4.54
CA ARG A 221 -12.18 3.79 -5.43
C ARG A 221 -12.65 3.76 -6.89
N GLY A 222 -12.35 4.80 -7.65
CA GLY A 222 -12.62 4.86 -9.09
C GLY A 222 -11.52 4.21 -9.92
N GLN A 223 -11.86 3.76 -11.13
CA GLN A 223 -10.84 3.42 -12.13
C GLN A 223 -10.02 4.67 -12.47
N ILE A 224 -8.71 4.51 -12.67
CA ILE A 224 -7.82 5.64 -12.92
C ILE A 224 -8.21 6.38 -14.21
N GLY A 225 -8.39 7.69 -14.10
CA GLY A 225 -8.80 8.59 -15.19
C GLY A 225 -10.29 8.91 -15.23
N ASP A 226 -11.13 8.22 -14.45
CA ASP A 226 -12.58 8.49 -14.40
C ASP A 226 -12.96 9.59 -13.39
N GLY A 227 -12.05 9.93 -12.47
CA GLY A 227 -12.32 10.78 -11.31
C GLY A 227 -11.63 12.13 -11.36
N SER A 228 -11.32 12.65 -10.17
CA SER A 228 -10.89 14.03 -9.96
C SER A 228 -9.40 14.20 -9.72
N ILE A 229 -8.64 13.10 -9.58
CA ILE A 229 -7.23 13.16 -9.21
C ILE A 229 -6.36 13.26 -10.47
N ASP A 230 -5.51 14.29 -10.58
CA ASP A 230 -4.50 14.37 -11.63
C ASP A 230 -3.30 13.47 -11.29
N MET A 231 -3.31 12.21 -11.76
CA MET A 231 -2.24 11.25 -11.43
C MET A 231 -0.86 11.69 -11.94
N ARG A 232 -0.79 12.43 -13.05
CA ARG A 232 0.50 12.94 -13.56
C ARG A 232 1.06 13.98 -12.63
N GLU A 233 0.22 14.85 -12.07
CA GLU A 233 0.64 15.80 -11.05
C GLU A 233 1.18 15.11 -9.80
N TRP A 234 0.45 14.12 -9.26
CA TRP A 234 0.91 13.36 -8.09
C TRP A 234 2.21 12.61 -8.35
N ARG A 235 2.35 12.03 -9.54
CA ARG A 235 3.61 11.42 -9.98
C ARG A 235 4.75 12.44 -10.02
N ARG A 236 4.52 13.65 -10.57
CA ARG A 236 5.55 14.71 -10.59
C ARG A 236 6.00 15.09 -9.18
N TYR A 237 5.09 15.11 -8.20
CA TYR A 237 5.47 15.40 -6.81
C TYR A 237 6.43 14.35 -6.25
N VAL A 238 6.12 13.06 -6.41
CA VAL A 238 6.99 12.00 -5.87
C VAL A 238 8.32 11.88 -6.64
N GLU A 239 8.31 12.10 -7.96
CA GLU A 239 9.54 12.11 -8.77
C GLU A 239 10.45 13.29 -8.41
N ALA A 240 9.88 14.49 -8.24
CA ALA A 240 10.63 15.67 -7.78
C ALA A 240 11.20 15.47 -6.36
N ALA A 241 10.55 14.65 -5.54
CA ALA A 241 11.00 14.24 -4.22
C ALA A 241 12.04 13.09 -4.26
N GLY A 242 12.41 12.60 -5.45
CA GLY A 242 13.44 11.58 -5.65
C GLY A 242 12.94 10.13 -5.70
N TYR A 243 11.63 9.88 -5.69
CA TYR A 243 11.08 8.54 -5.80
C TYR A 243 11.09 8.03 -7.26
N SER A 244 11.89 7.00 -7.52
CA SER A 244 12.02 6.35 -8.82
C SER A 244 11.48 4.92 -8.86
N GLY A 245 10.84 4.45 -7.80
CA GLY A 245 10.31 3.09 -7.66
C GLY A 245 9.03 2.82 -8.47
N PRO A 246 8.44 1.61 -8.32
CA PRO A 246 7.18 1.25 -8.95
C PRO A 246 6.02 2.20 -8.59
N ILE A 247 5.02 2.27 -9.45
CA ILE A 247 3.77 3.01 -9.26
C ILE A 247 2.66 1.98 -9.26
N GLU A 248 2.09 1.75 -8.08
CA GLU A 248 1.16 0.65 -7.85
C GLU A 248 -0.29 1.12 -7.95
N VAL A 249 -1.11 0.53 -8.83
CA VAL A 249 -2.53 0.86 -8.93
C VAL A 249 -3.35 -0.06 -8.02
N GLU A 250 -4.05 0.53 -7.05
CA GLU A 250 -4.83 -0.18 -6.03
C GLU A 250 -6.30 0.29 -6.00
N LEU A 251 -7.20 -0.56 -6.48
CA LEU A 251 -8.62 -0.25 -6.61
C LEU A 251 -9.48 -1.23 -5.83
N PHE A 252 -10.30 -0.70 -4.93
CA PHE A 252 -11.38 -1.43 -4.28
C PHE A 252 -12.68 -0.97 -4.92
N ASN A 253 -13.26 -1.80 -5.78
CA ASN A 253 -14.42 -1.41 -6.58
C ASN A 253 -15.24 -2.64 -6.98
N ASP A 254 -16.46 -2.75 -6.44
CA ASP A 254 -17.34 -3.89 -6.69
C ASP A 254 -17.78 -4.01 -8.17
N GLY A 255 -17.90 -2.87 -8.88
CA GLY A 255 -18.20 -2.85 -10.31
C GLY A 255 -17.07 -3.41 -11.16
N LEU A 256 -15.81 -3.14 -10.79
CA LEU A 256 -14.64 -3.76 -11.44
C LEU A 256 -14.56 -5.26 -11.10
N TRP A 257 -14.79 -5.64 -9.85
CA TRP A 257 -14.73 -7.05 -9.44
C TRP A 257 -15.85 -7.92 -10.00
N ALA A 258 -16.96 -7.33 -10.43
CA ALA A 258 -18.04 -8.04 -11.11
C ALA A 258 -17.74 -8.40 -12.58
N ARG A 259 -16.66 -7.85 -13.15
CA ARG A 259 -16.21 -8.08 -14.53
C ARG A 259 -15.13 -9.17 -14.60
N ASP A 260 -14.81 -9.61 -15.81
CA ASP A 260 -13.66 -10.47 -16.05
C ASP A 260 -12.36 -9.80 -15.56
N GLY A 261 -11.59 -10.50 -14.73
CA GLY A 261 -10.40 -9.93 -14.10
C GLY A 261 -9.25 -9.68 -15.07
N ARG A 262 -9.12 -10.47 -16.15
CA ARG A 262 -8.08 -10.24 -17.16
C ARG A 262 -8.38 -9.00 -17.98
N GLU A 263 -9.66 -8.81 -18.34
CA GLU A 263 -10.12 -7.58 -19.00
C GLU A 263 -9.88 -6.34 -18.13
N VAL A 264 -10.21 -6.40 -16.83
CA VAL A 264 -9.98 -5.30 -15.89
C VAL A 264 -8.48 -5.00 -15.73
N LEU A 265 -7.63 -6.04 -15.67
CA LEU A 265 -6.19 -5.86 -15.59
C LEU A 265 -5.64 -5.15 -16.83
N ALA A 266 -6.03 -5.60 -18.02
CA ALA A 266 -5.62 -5.01 -19.30
C ALA A 266 -6.10 -3.56 -19.44
N GLU A 267 -7.35 -3.27 -19.06
CA GLU A 267 -7.89 -1.91 -19.04
C GLU A 267 -7.10 -1.01 -18.09
N THR A 268 -6.83 -1.49 -16.87
CA THR A 268 -6.11 -0.72 -15.85
C THR A 268 -4.68 -0.41 -16.30
N ALA A 269 -3.99 -1.38 -16.90
CA ALA A 269 -2.66 -1.17 -17.47
C ALA A 269 -2.69 -0.13 -18.61
N ALA A 270 -3.65 -0.22 -19.53
CA ALA A 270 -3.80 0.75 -20.61
C ALA A 270 -4.08 2.17 -20.07
N ARG A 271 -4.97 2.30 -19.10
CA ARG A 271 -5.30 3.57 -18.45
C ARG A 271 -4.13 4.14 -17.65
N PHE A 272 -3.28 3.29 -17.05
CA PHE A 272 -2.04 3.75 -16.42
C PHE A 272 -1.15 4.48 -17.43
N VAL A 273 -1.02 3.94 -18.64
CA VAL A 273 -0.25 4.59 -19.71
C VAL A 273 -0.89 5.91 -20.14
N GLU A 274 -2.22 5.93 -20.25
CA GLU A 274 -2.96 7.12 -20.70
C GLU A 274 -3.00 8.25 -19.67
N HIS A 275 -3.03 7.93 -18.37
CA HIS A 275 -3.31 8.91 -17.32
C HIS A 275 -2.18 9.13 -16.32
N ALA A 276 -1.19 8.24 -16.22
CA ALA A 276 -0.14 8.31 -15.19
C ALA A 276 1.31 8.17 -15.73
N ALA A 277 1.52 7.45 -16.85
CA ALA A 277 2.84 7.24 -17.45
C ALA A 277 3.42 8.47 -18.18
#